data_AF-A0A958LIP6-F1
#
_entry.id   AF-A0A958LIP6-F1
#
_cell.length_a   1.000
_cell.length_b   1.000
_cell.length_c   1.000
_cell.angle_alpha   90.00
_cell.angle_beta   90.00
_cell.angle_gamma   90.00
#
_symmetry.space_group_name_H-M   'P 1'
#
loop_
_entity.id
_entity.type
_entity.pdbx_description
1 polymer ?
#
loop_
_entity_poly.entity_id
_entity_poly.type
_entity_poly.pdbx_seq_one_letter_code
_entity_poly.pdbx_strand_id
1 'polypeptide(L)'
;AICCGSKMPKHSPTWSLFRHLGLAHLLVVSGYHLILIEKAITIGLGSFKSLARKSYLFLFPLLVICQFQPPIMRAFLSICLKSFNQHFRFYWNSSSICLFTGLICLLLFPQWLNSLSFQISWGASLIMCIPIRGWRRGLAFFLGLYPFLSFLGVAHPLSLIPSVALAPFVALPLIVLSWLVLLIPSQEYLIREGMKGLVEILGYLGQWIPPPLLAQNLYFNYWSWTWLIFLFGVSFLWEVTNLRRAC
;
A
#
# COMPACT_ATOMS: atom_id res chain seq x y z
N ALA A 1 -8.59 16.97 -1.35
CA ALA A 1 -9.46 15.87 -1.84
C ALA A 1 -8.66 14.61 -2.25
N ILE A 2 -7.81 14.68 -3.29
CA ILE A 2 -7.15 13.51 -3.91
C ILE A 2 -6.25 12.70 -2.95
N CYS A 3 -5.57 13.35 -2.01
CA CYS A 3 -4.70 12.70 -1.02
C CYS A 3 -5.40 12.31 0.28
N CYS A 4 -6.63 12.78 0.52
CA CYS A 4 -7.34 12.63 1.80
C CYS A 4 -8.58 11.73 1.70
N GLY A 5 -8.52 10.72 0.84
CA GLY A 5 -9.49 9.64 0.84
C GLY A 5 -10.80 9.88 0.08
N SER A 6 -11.03 11.04 -0.57
CA SER A 6 -12.18 11.19 -1.45
C SER A 6 -12.00 10.32 -2.70
N LYS A 7 -12.88 9.36 -2.94
CA LYS A 7 -12.89 8.54 -4.16
C LYS A 7 -12.95 9.48 -5.37
N MET A 8 -11.93 9.47 -6.23
CA MET A 8 -12.02 10.16 -7.51
C MET A 8 -13.22 9.58 -8.29
N PRO A 9 -14.02 10.42 -8.97
CA PRO A 9 -14.99 9.92 -9.92
C PRO A 9 -14.27 9.05 -10.94
N LYS A 10 -14.75 7.81 -11.16
CA LYS A 10 -14.13 6.84 -12.09
C LYS A 10 -14.06 7.36 -13.55
N HIS A 11 -14.73 8.47 -13.85
CA HIS A 11 -14.79 9.11 -15.15
C HIS A 11 -14.04 10.46 -15.23
N SER A 12 -13.25 10.83 -14.22
CA SER A 12 -12.47 12.08 -14.30
C SER A 12 -11.28 11.92 -15.28
N PRO A 13 -10.94 12.96 -16.05
CA PRO A 13 -9.79 12.92 -16.97
C PRO A 13 -8.47 12.66 -16.24
N THR A 14 -8.38 13.08 -14.97
CA THR A 14 -7.25 12.79 -14.09
C THR A 14 -7.16 11.29 -13.76
N TRP A 15 -8.28 10.62 -13.48
CA TRP A 15 -8.28 9.19 -13.20
C TRP A 15 -7.84 8.36 -14.42
N SER A 16 -8.31 8.71 -15.62
CA SER A 16 -7.86 8.05 -16.85
C SER A 16 -6.37 8.24 -17.09
N LEU A 17 -5.84 9.43 -16.80
CA LEU A 17 -4.42 9.76 -16.98
C LEU A 17 -3.52 8.99 -16.00
N PHE A 18 -3.89 8.90 -14.73
CA PHE A 18 -3.17 8.06 -13.76
C PHE A 18 -3.26 6.58 -14.10
N ARG A 19 -4.40 6.09 -14.61
CA ARG A 19 -4.53 4.70 -15.08
C ARG A 19 -3.68 4.43 -16.31
N HIS A 20 -3.66 5.37 -17.26
CA HIS A 20 -2.90 5.30 -18.49
C HIS A 20 -1.39 5.22 -18.22
N LEU A 21 -0.91 6.04 -17.28
CA LEU A 21 0.49 6.06 -16.84
C LEU A 21 0.89 4.88 -15.95
N GLY A 22 -0.04 3.97 -15.65
CA GLY A 22 0.17 2.92 -14.66
C GLY A 22 0.26 3.43 -13.22
N LEU A 23 0.15 4.73 -12.96
CA LEU A 23 0.23 5.38 -11.65
C LEU A 23 -1.06 5.26 -10.82
N ALA A 24 -2.09 4.58 -11.32
CA ALA A 24 -3.33 4.33 -10.57
C ALA A 24 -3.08 3.60 -9.24
N HIS A 25 -2.02 2.79 -9.14
CA HIS A 25 -1.58 2.17 -7.89
C HIS A 25 -1.05 3.19 -6.86
N LEU A 26 -0.66 4.41 -7.27
CA LEU A 26 -0.26 5.50 -6.36
C LEU A 26 -1.47 6.22 -5.78
N LEU A 27 -2.54 6.40 -6.58
CA LEU A 27 -3.81 6.97 -6.11
C LEU A 27 -4.55 6.03 -5.16
N VAL A 28 -4.42 4.73 -5.42
CA VAL A 28 -4.85 3.69 -4.51
C VAL A 28 -3.75 3.49 -3.47
N VAL A 29 -3.63 4.42 -2.51
CA VAL A 29 -2.63 4.48 -1.42
C VAL A 29 -1.91 3.14 -1.25
N SER A 30 -0.81 2.95 -1.97
CA SER A 30 -0.20 1.63 -2.00
C SER A 30 0.40 1.35 -0.63
N GLY A 31 0.15 0.16 -0.08
CA GLY A 31 0.67 -0.24 1.22
C GLY A 31 2.19 -0.04 1.36
N TYR A 32 2.93 0.05 0.24
CA TYR A 32 4.33 0.42 0.20
C TYR A 32 4.63 1.82 0.77
N HIS A 33 3.80 2.85 0.50
CA HIS A 33 3.99 4.18 1.08
C HIS A 33 3.80 4.15 2.59
N LEU A 34 2.80 3.42 3.08
CA LEU A 34 2.58 3.25 4.51
C LEU A 34 3.68 2.44 5.18
N ILE A 35 4.24 1.44 4.50
CA ILE A 35 5.40 0.70 4.99
C ILE A 35 6.67 1.57 4.95
N LEU A 36 6.83 2.42 3.94
CA LEU A 36 7.89 3.42 3.89
C LEU A 36 7.73 4.45 5.01
N ILE A 37 6.51 4.92 5.27
CA ILE A 37 6.18 5.80 6.40
C ILE A 37 6.46 5.07 7.71
N GLU A 38 6.01 3.83 7.89
CA GLU A 38 6.29 3.01 9.07
C GLU A 38 7.80 2.88 9.28
N LYS A 39 8.56 2.56 8.23
CA LYS A 39 10.03 2.47 8.29
C LYS A 39 10.69 3.83 8.53
N ALA A 40 10.24 4.89 7.89
CA ALA A 40 10.78 6.24 8.05
C ALA A 40 10.53 6.75 9.48
N ILE A 41 9.33 6.51 10.01
CA ILE A 41 8.99 6.77 11.42
C ILE A 41 9.88 5.92 12.32
N THR A 42 10.06 4.62 12.04
CA THR A 42 10.86 3.73 12.89
C THR A 42 12.36 4.06 12.84
N ILE A 43 12.89 4.49 11.70
CA ILE A 43 14.29 4.90 11.52
C ILE A 43 14.51 6.28 12.16
N GLY A 44 13.64 7.26 11.86
CA GLY A 44 13.73 8.62 12.40
C GLY A 44 13.49 8.68 13.91
N LEU A 45 12.54 7.89 14.43
CA LEU A 45 12.32 7.71 15.86
C LEU A 45 13.21 6.63 16.48
N GLY A 46 14.10 6.01 15.70
CA GLY A 46 14.98 4.93 16.14
C GLY A 46 15.92 5.34 17.27
N SER A 47 16.29 6.63 17.33
CA SER A 47 17.02 7.24 18.45
C SER A 47 16.23 7.25 19.75
N PHE A 48 14.90 7.14 19.70
CA PHE A 48 14.00 7.12 20.84
C PHE A 48 13.16 5.84 20.84
N LYS A 49 13.75 4.73 21.30
CA LYS A 49 13.08 3.39 21.37
C LYS A 49 11.70 3.41 22.04
N SER A 50 11.45 4.36 22.95
CA SER A 50 10.13 4.59 23.59
C SER A 50 9.07 5.12 22.61
N LEU A 51 9.45 6.03 21.71
CA LEU A 51 8.54 6.66 20.74
C LEU A 51 8.22 5.74 19.57
N ALA A 52 9.19 4.94 19.11
CA ALA A 52 8.94 3.90 18.10
C ALA A 52 7.89 2.87 18.57
N ARG A 53 7.85 2.58 19.87
CA ARG A 53 6.83 1.72 20.50
C ARG A 53 5.43 2.36 20.52
N LYS A 54 5.36 3.69 20.39
CA LYS A 54 4.13 4.50 20.32
C LYS A 54 3.78 4.96 18.91
N SER A 55 4.27 4.26 17.87
CA SER A 55 4.00 4.58 16.45
C SER A 55 2.50 4.67 16.11
N TYR A 56 1.63 3.99 16.88
CA TYR A 56 0.17 4.10 16.77
C TYR A 56 -0.36 5.53 17.01
N LEU A 57 0.31 6.35 17.84
CA LEU A 57 -0.08 7.74 18.09
C LEU A 57 0.08 8.63 16.84
N PHE A 58 1.02 8.31 15.96
CA PHE A 58 1.23 9.04 14.70
C PHE A 58 0.31 8.54 13.58
N LEU A 59 -0.05 7.26 13.61
CA LEU A 59 -0.89 6.64 12.58
C LEU A 59 -2.38 6.88 12.81
N PHE A 60 -2.82 7.08 14.05
CA PHE A 60 -4.24 7.34 14.34
C PHE A 60 -4.77 8.64 13.71
N PRO A 61 -4.08 9.81 13.82
CA PRO A 61 -4.47 11.00 13.07
C PRO A 61 -4.50 10.75 11.57
N LEU A 62 -3.50 10.05 11.03
CA LEU A 62 -3.44 9.69 9.61
C LEU A 62 -4.65 8.87 9.16
N LEU A 63 -5.08 7.92 9.98
CA LEU A 63 -6.26 7.08 9.72
C LEU A 63 -7.54 7.91 9.62
N VAL A 64 -7.72 8.88 10.53
CA VAL A 64 -8.89 9.77 10.56
C VAL A 64 -8.92 10.68 9.32
N ILE A 65 -7.80 11.30 8.96
CA ILE A 65 -7.70 12.19 7.79
C ILE A 65 -7.99 11.44 6.50
N CYS A 66 -7.43 10.24 6.39
CA CYS A 66 -7.60 9.42 5.21
C CYS A 66 -8.92 8.63 5.22
N GLN A 67 -9.89 8.98 6.08
CA GLN A 67 -11.24 8.42 6.08
C GLN A 67 -11.25 6.89 6.13
N PHE A 68 -10.38 6.31 6.97
CA PHE A 68 -10.29 4.86 7.16
C PHE A 68 -10.04 4.07 5.87
N GLN A 69 -9.23 4.59 4.94
CA GLN A 69 -8.88 3.85 3.74
C GLN A 69 -8.32 2.44 4.07
N PRO A 70 -8.70 1.39 3.29
CA PRO A 70 -8.34 0.01 3.59
C PRO A 70 -6.85 -0.26 3.89
N PRO A 71 -5.88 0.25 3.10
CA PRO A 71 -4.46 0.00 3.36
C PRO A 71 -3.98 0.64 4.68
N ILE A 72 -4.52 1.79 5.07
CA ILE A 72 -4.13 2.52 6.28
C ILE A 72 -4.71 1.84 7.52
N MET A 73 -5.99 1.48 7.47
CA MET A 73 -6.64 0.74 8.56
C MET A 73 -5.93 -0.59 8.83
N ARG A 74 -5.58 -1.32 7.76
CA ARG A 74 -4.83 -2.57 7.89
C ARG A 74 -3.44 -2.35 8.51
N ALA A 75 -2.71 -1.32 8.10
CA ALA A 75 -1.41 -1.00 8.69
C ALA A 75 -1.53 -0.65 10.18
N PHE A 76 -2.52 0.17 10.54
CA PHE A 76 -2.83 0.51 11.93
C PHE A 76 -3.17 -0.72 12.77
N LEU A 77 -4.11 -1.56 12.31
CA LEU A 77 -4.48 -2.80 12.99
C LEU A 77 -3.31 -3.78 13.12
N SER A 78 -2.43 -3.86 12.11
CA SER A 78 -1.24 -4.71 12.18
C SER A 78 -0.32 -4.27 13.32
N ILE A 79 -0.12 -2.97 13.52
CA ILE A 79 0.71 -2.43 14.60
C ILE A 79 0.06 -2.67 15.96
N CYS A 80 -1.25 -2.45 16.08
CA CYS A 80 -2.01 -2.77 17.29
C CYS A 80 -1.87 -4.26 17.64
N LEU A 81 -2.02 -5.14 16.64
CA LEU A 81 -1.95 -6.59 16.84
C LEU A 81 -0.54 -7.07 17.17
N LYS A 82 0.50 -6.48 16.55
CA LYS A 82 1.91 -6.72 16.93
C LYS A 82 2.16 -6.33 18.39
N SER A 83 1.68 -5.15 18.80
CA SER A 83 1.84 -4.68 20.18
C SER A 83 1.09 -5.58 21.17
N PHE A 84 -0.13 -5.99 20.84
CA PHE A 84 -0.93 -6.94 21.62
C PHE A 84 -0.24 -8.30 21.75
N ASN A 85 0.26 -8.87 20.64
CA ASN A 85 1.01 -10.12 20.63
C ASN A 85 2.26 -10.06 21.53
N GLN A 86 2.98 -8.93 21.54
CA GLN A 86 4.13 -8.71 22.41
C GLN A 86 3.74 -8.57 23.89
N HIS A 87 2.65 -7.86 24.19
CA HIS A 87 2.19 -7.63 25.56
C HIS A 87 1.71 -8.92 26.23
N PHE A 88 0.89 -9.70 25.52
CA PHE A 88 0.32 -10.96 26.03
C PHE A 88 1.19 -12.18 25.75
N ARG A 89 2.33 -12.02 25.06
CA ARG A 89 3.27 -13.10 24.70
C ARG A 89 2.59 -14.28 23.99
N PHE A 90 1.75 -14.00 22.99
CA PHE A 90 1.14 -15.07 22.19
C PHE A 90 2.12 -15.73 21.20
N TYR A 91 3.32 -15.17 21.03
CA TYR A 91 4.39 -15.66 20.14
C TYR A 91 3.95 -15.90 18.68
N TRP A 92 2.97 -15.13 18.19
CA TRP A 92 2.55 -15.25 16.79
C TRP A 92 3.64 -14.78 15.84
N ASN A 93 3.82 -15.53 14.75
CA ASN A 93 4.72 -15.16 13.66
C ASN A 93 4.18 -13.99 12.85
N SER A 94 5.05 -13.37 12.04
CA SER A 94 4.70 -12.23 11.19
C SER A 94 3.60 -12.54 10.19
N SER A 95 3.61 -13.73 9.56
CA SER A 95 2.56 -14.15 8.61
C SER A 95 1.21 -14.33 9.30
N SER A 96 1.19 -14.91 10.50
CA SER A 96 -0.04 -15.08 11.30
C SER A 96 -0.64 -13.73 11.69
N ILE A 97 0.19 -12.80 12.16
CA ILE A 97 -0.25 -11.42 12.46
C ILE A 97 -0.83 -10.76 11.20
N CYS A 98 -0.18 -10.92 10.04
CA CYS A 98 -0.66 -10.38 8.76
C CYS A 98 -2.04 -10.96 8.38
N LEU A 99 -2.23 -12.28 8.53
CA LEU A 99 -3.50 -12.95 8.27
C LEU A 99 -4.61 -12.46 9.21
N PHE A 100 -4.37 -12.48 10.52
CA PHE A 100 -5.37 -12.04 11.49
C PHE A 100 -5.74 -10.58 11.30
N THR A 101 -4.77 -9.73 10.98
CA THR A 101 -5.05 -8.32 10.64
C THR A 101 -6.01 -8.22 9.47
N GLY A 102 -5.77 -8.96 8.38
CA GLY A 102 -6.65 -8.95 7.21
C GLY A 102 -8.05 -9.50 7.51
N LEU A 103 -8.15 -10.57 8.30
CA LEU A 103 -9.43 -11.11 8.74
C LEU A 103 -10.21 -10.11 9.62
N ILE A 104 -9.55 -9.49 10.60
CA ILE A 104 -10.17 -8.45 11.44
C ILE A 104 -10.66 -7.29 10.57
N CYS A 105 -9.88 -6.85 9.57
CA CYS A 105 -10.33 -5.83 8.62
C CYS A 105 -11.61 -6.24 7.86
N LEU A 106 -11.71 -7.48 7.40
CA LEU A 106 -12.89 -7.98 6.70
C LEU A 106 -14.10 -8.13 7.61
N LEU A 107 -13.89 -8.48 8.88
CA LEU A 107 -14.97 -8.53 9.88
C LEU A 107 -15.53 -7.13 10.18
N LEU A 108 -14.66 -6.12 10.26
CA LEU A 108 -15.08 -4.72 10.50
C LEU A 108 -15.67 -4.06 9.25
N PHE A 109 -15.17 -4.40 8.06
CA PHE A 109 -15.56 -3.78 6.79
C PHE A 109 -15.74 -4.84 5.68
N PRO A 110 -16.86 -5.59 5.68
CA PRO A 110 -17.09 -6.67 4.72
C PRO A 110 -17.10 -6.20 3.26
N GLN A 111 -17.44 -4.93 3.01
CA GLN A 111 -17.36 -4.31 1.68
C GLN A 111 -15.94 -4.33 1.07
N TRP A 112 -14.89 -4.52 1.88
CA TRP A 112 -13.52 -4.61 1.38
C TRP A 112 -13.19 -5.93 0.70
N LEU A 113 -14.12 -6.90 0.72
CA LEU A 113 -14.02 -8.11 -0.12
C LEU A 113 -13.85 -7.78 -1.61
N ASN A 114 -14.42 -6.67 -2.08
CA ASN A 114 -14.30 -6.21 -3.47
C ASN A 114 -13.27 -5.09 -3.65
N SER A 115 -12.48 -4.77 -2.61
CA SER A 115 -11.51 -3.67 -2.65
C SER A 115 -10.15 -4.15 -3.15
N LEU A 116 -9.82 -3.79 -4.39
CA LEU A 116 -8.47 -3.98 -4.96
C LEU A 116 -7.38 -3.38 -4.04
N SER A 117 -7.63 -2.19 -3.49
CA SER A 117 -6.71 -1.49 -2.59
C SER A 117 -6.36 -2.33 -1.36
N PHE A 118 -7.37 -2.98 -0.79
CA PHE A 118 -7.21 -3.87 0.35
C PHE A 118 -6.42 -5.12 -0.04
N GLN A 119 -6.79 -5.77 -1.14
CA GLN A 119 -6.15 -7.00 -1.62
C GLN A 119 -4.66 -6.78 -1.95
N ILE A 120 -4.33 -5.71 -2.68
CA ILE A 120 -2.94 -5.34 -2.98
C ILE A 120 -2.16 -5.09 -1.69
N SER A 121 -2.76 -4.36 -0.75
CA SER A 121 -2.12 -4.04 0.53
C SER A 121 -1.83 -5.31 1.35
N TRP A 122 -2.79 -6.24 1.40
CA TRP A 122 -2.62 -7.51 2.10
C TRP A 122 -1.55 -8.38 1.43
N GLY A 123 -1.62 -8.54 0.11
CA GLY A 123 -0.62 -9.30 -0.66
C GLY A 123 0.79 -8.74 -0.49
N ALA A 124 0.94 -7.41 -0.56
CA ALA A 124 2.23 -6.75 -0.35
C ALA A 124 2.80 -7.03 1.04
N SER A 125 1.96 -7.04 2.09
CA SER A 125 2.41 -7.39 3.43
C SER A 125 2.78 -8.86 3.60
N LEU A 126 2.08 -9.80 2.94
CA LEU A 126 2.46 -11.22 2.95
C LEU A 126 3.84 -11.43 2.31
N ILE A 127 4.09 -10.82 1.15
CA ILE A 127 5.39 -10.91 0.48
C ILE A 127 6.50 -10.31 1.37
N MET A 128 6.20 -9.25 2.12
CA MET A 128 7.13 -8.64 3.07
C MET A 128 7.49 -9.53 4.26
N CYS A 129 6.62 -10.47 4.64
CA CYS A 129 6.92 -11.43 5.69
C CYS A 129 7.98 -12.44 5.26
N ILE A 130 8.16 -12.64 3.95
CA ILE A 130 9.18 -13.54 3.43
C ILE A 130 10.55 -12.84 3.48
N PRO A 131 11.55 -13.37 4.23
CA PRO A 131 12.87 -12.76 4.45
C PRO A 131 13.80 -12.87 3.22
N ILE A 132 13.35 -12.42 2.06
CA ILE A 132 14.13 -12.37 0.82
C ILE A 132 15.02 -11.13 0.83
N ARG A 133 16.31 -11.29 0.52
CA ARG A 133 17.32 -10.22 0.52
C ARG A 133 17.73 -9.81 -0.90
N GLY A 134 18.22 -8.57 -1.03
CA GLY A 134 18.79 -8.03 -2.27
C GLY A 134 17.77 -7.87 -3.41
N TRP A 135 18.26 -7.96 -4.65
CA TRP A 135 17.45 -7.79 -5.86
C TRP A 135 16.31 -8.82 -5.99
N ARG A 136 16.50 -10.03 -5.44
CA ARG A 136 15.48 -11.09 -5.41
C ARG A 136 14.22 -10.65 -4.67
N ARG A 137 14.34 -9.72 -3.72
CA ARG A 137 13.18 -9.14 -3.01
C ARG A 137 12.31 -8.34 -3.96
N GLY A 138 12.92 -7.52 -4.82
CA GLY A 138 12.19 -6.76 -5.85
C GLY A 138 11.46 -7.69 -6.82
N LEU A 139 12.13 -8.76 -7.26
CA LEU A 139 11.52 -9.76 -8.12
C LEU A 139 10.36 -10.50 -7.42
N ALA A 140 10.52 -10.91 -6.17
CA ALA A 140 9.45 -11.57 -5.41
C ALA A 140 8.25 -10.64 -5.18
N PHE A 141 8.50 -9.35 -4.94
CA PHE A 141 7.47 -8.32 -4.89
C PHE A 141 6.72 -8.19 -6.21
N PHE A 142 7.47 -8.11 -7.31
CA PHE A 142 6.88 -8.02 -8.64
C PHE A 142 6.04 -9.24 -8.95
N LEU A 143 6.60 -10.44 -8.86
CA LEU A 143 5.90 -11.69 -9.17
C LEU A 143 4.71 -11.92 -8.24
N GLY A 144 4.86 -11.65 -6.95
CA GLY A 144 3.79 -11.80 -5.98
C GLY A 144 2.66 -10.78 -6.17
N LEU A 145 2.95 -9.57 -6.64
CA LEU A 145 1.93 -8.56 -6.92
C LEU A 145 1.43 -8.56 -8.37
N TYR A 146 2.12 -9.27 -9.27
CA TYR A 146 1.85 -9.26 -10.71
C TYR A 146 0.38 -9.57 -11.03
N PRO A 147 -0.26 -10.58 -10.40
CA PRO A 147 -1.68 -10.80 -10.53
C PRO A 147 -2.51 -9.55 -10.31
N PHE A 148 -2.31 -8.79 -9.24
CA PHE A 148 -3.07 -7.57 -8.98
C PHE A 148 -2.70 -6.41 -9.91
N LEU A 149 -1.42 -6.30 -10.29
CA LEU A 149 -0.90 -5.22 -11.13
C LEU A 149 -1.33 -5.36 -12.59
N SER A 150 -1.45 -6.60 -13.09
CA SER A 150 -1.91 -6.88 -14.45
C SER A 150 -3.29 -6.29 -14.73
N PHE A 151 -4.20 -6.28 -13.75
CA PHE A 151 -5.55 -5.68 -13.89
C PHE A 151 -5.55 -4.15 -13.81
N LEU A 152 -4.53 -3.56 -13.19
CA LEU A 152 -4.35 -2.11 -13.20
C LEU A 152 -3.81 -1.60 -14.55
N GLY A 153 -3.53 -2.49 -15.50
CA GLY A 153 -2.95 -2.14 -16.79
C GLY A 153 -1.44 -2.02 -16.76
N VAL A 154 -0.80 -2.33 -15.63
CA VAL A 154 0.65 -2.35 -15.45
C VAL A 154 1.14 -3.75 -15.83
N ALA A 155 0.98 -4.11 -17.10
CA ALA A 155 1.28 -5.46 -17.59
C ALA A 155 2.77 -5.66 -17.92
N HIS A 156 3.51 -4.57 -18.19
CA HIS A 156 4.89 -4.67 -18.66
C HIS A 156 5.92 -4.38 -17.55
N PRO A 157 6.94 -5.22 -17.32
CA PRO A 157 7.96 -4.99 -16.28
C PRO A 157 8.73 -3.66 -16.47
N LEU A 158 8.84 -3.15 -17.70
CA LEU A 158 9.43 -1.83 -17.95
C LEU A 158 8.59 -0.67 -17.40
N SER A 159 7.26 -0.82 -17.28
CA SER A 159 6.38 0.21 -16.70
C SER A 159 6.56 0.34 -15.18
N LEU A 160 7.22 -0.63 -14.54
CA LEU A 160 7.60 -0.57 -13.14
C LEU A 160 8.73 0.40 -12.88
N ILE A 161 9.65 0.59 -13.83
CA ILE A 161 10.79 1.50 -13.68
C ILE A 161 10.33 2.95 -13.52
N PRO A 162 9.53 3.53 -14.44
CA PRO A 162 9.02 4.89 -14.26
C PRO A 162 8.05 4.96 -13.08
N SER A 163 7.24 3.93 -12.83
CA SER A 163 6.35 3.90 -11.67
C SER A 163 7.10 3.97 -10.33
N VAL A 164 8.14 3.16 -10.15
CA VAL A 164 8.96 3.12 -8.93
C VAL A 164 9.85 4.35 -8.82
N ALA A 165 10.37 4.86 -9.94
CA ALA A 165 11.17 6.07 -9.95
C ALA A 165 10.31 7.29 -9.61
N LEU A 166 9.14 7.45 -10.24
CA LEU A 166 8.24 8.60 -10.05
C LEU A 166 7.44 8.52 -8.73
N ALA A 167 7.14 7.32 -8.23
CA ALA A 167 6.39 7.12 -6.99
C ALA A 167 6.90 7.96 -5.81
N PRO A 168 8.18 7.93 -5.41
CA PRO A 168 8.67 8.74 -4.30
C PRO A 168 8.59 10.24 -4.59
N PHE A 169 8.87 10.69 -5.82
CA PHE A 169 8.79 12.10 -6.20
C PHE A 169 7.36 12.64 -6.20
N VAL A 170 6.37 11.79 -6.46
CA VAL A 170 4.95 12.15 -6.37
C VAL A 170 4.45 12.03 -4.93
N ALA A 171 4.73 10.92 -4.26
CA ALA A 171 4.12 10.59 -2.99
C ALA A 171 4.71 11.32 -1.78
N LEU A 172 6.04 11.53 -1.73
CA LEU A 172 6.66 12.24 -0.61
C LEU A 172 6.15 13.68 -0.48
N PRO A 173 6.13 14.50 -1.56
CA PRO A 173 5.54 15.83 -1.49
C PRO A 173 4.06 15.79 -1.09
N LEU A 174 3.29 14.83 -1.62
CA LEU A 174 1.88 14.70 -1.25
C LEU A 174 1.67 14.38 0.22
N ILE A 175 2.51 13.52 0.81
CA ILE A 175 2.46 13.21 2.25
C ILE A 175 2.84 14.45 3.07
N VAL A 176 3.94 15.13 2.73
CA VAL A 176 4.40 16.34 3.45
C VAL A 176 3.35 17.44 3.37
N LEU A 177 2.79 17.68 2.18
CA LEU A 177 1.71 18.63 1.97
C LEU A 177 0.45 18.25 2.78
N SER A 178 0.08 16.97 2.80
CA SER A 178 -1.07 16.49 3.59
C SER A 178 -0.88 16.73 5.09
N TRP A 179 0.34 16.57 5.61
CA TRP A 179 0.68 16.92 7.00
C TRP A 179 0.65 18.43 7.24
N LEU A 180 1.16 19.24 6.30
CA LEU A 180 1.16 20.69 6.42
C LEU A 180 -0.26 21.28 6.47
N VAL A 181 -1.19 20.77 5.64
CA VAL A 181 -2.59 21.22 5.68
C VAL A 181 -3.29 20.84 6.99
N LEU A 182 -2.89 19.73 7.62
CA LEU A 182 -3.42 19.39 8.93
C LEU A 182 -3.00 20.40 10.01
N LEU A 183 -1.76 20.88 9.94
CA LEU A 183 -1.24 21.85 10.90
C LEU A 183 -1.72 23.27 10.58
N ILE A 184 -1.91 23.59 9.29
CA ILE A 184 -2.24 24.92 8.81
C ILE A 184 -3.29 24.82 7.67
N PRO A 185 -4.59 24.82 7.99
CA PRO A 185 -5.66 24.68 7.00
C PRO A 185 -5.67 25.77 5.91
N SER A 186 -5.11 26.96 6.18
CA SER A 186 -5.04 28.07 5.23
C SER A 186 -4.14 27.80 4.02
N GLN A 187 -3.34 26.72 4.02
CA GLN A 187 -2.42 26.37 2.93
C GLN A 187 -3.02 25.40 1.89
N GLU A 188 -4.33 25.14 1.92
CA GLU A 188 -4.99 24.24 0.95
C GLU A 188 -4.75 24.65 -0.51
N TYR A 189 -4.60 25.96 -0.77
CA TYR A 189 -4.28 26.50 -2.09
C TYR A 189 -2.98 25.93 -2.68
N LEU A 190 -1.91 25.81 -1.88
CA LEU A 190 -0.63 25.27 -2.36
C LEU A 190 -0.74 23.81 -2.80
N ILE A 191 -1.56 23.01 -2.11
CA ILE A 191 -1.83 21.63 -2.51
C ILE A 191 -2.56 21.60 -3.85
N ARG A 192 -3.55 22.48 -4.02
CA ARG A 192 -4.37 22.52 -5.24
C ARG A 192 -3.54 22.86 -6.46
N GLU A 193 -2.68 23.88 -6.35
CA GLU A 193 -1.78 24.27 -7.44
C GLU A 193 -0.66 23.25 -7.67
N GLY A 194 -0.07 22.69 -6.61
CA GLY A 194 0.91 21.61 -6.72
C GLY A 194 0.33 20.37 -7.43
N MET A 195 -0.92 20.02 -7.12
CA MET A 195 -1.63 18.92 -7.81
C MET A 195 -1.94 19.22 -9.27
N LYS A 196 -2.26 20.47 -9.62
CA LYS A 196 -2.45 20.85 -11.03
C LYS A 196 -1.16 20.72 -11.83
N GLY A 197 -0.05 21.28 -11.32
CA GLY A 197 1.25 21.17 -11.98
C GLY A 197 1.70 19.72 -12.14
N LEU A 198 1.44 18.88 -11.13
CA LEU A 198 1.71 17.45 -11.20
C LEU A 198 0.87 16.77 -12.31
N VAL A 199 -0.42 17.10 -12.43
CA VAL A 199 -1.29 16.55 -13.48
C VAL A 199 -0.83 16.98 -14.88
N GLU A 200 -0.36 18.22 -15.05
CA GLU A 200 0.18 18.71 -16.33
C GLU A 200 1.46 17.97 -16.74
N ILE A 201 2.41 17.82 -15.81
CA ILE A 201 3.65 17.05 -16.04
C ILE A 201 3.32 15.60 -16.41
N LEU A 202 2.41 14.98 -15.67
CA LEU A 202 1.97 13.62 -15.95
C LEU A 202 1.25 13.52 -17.31
N GLY A 203 0.48 14.54 -17.71
CA GLY A 203 -0.15 14.60 -19.03
C GLY A 203 0.85 14.67 -20.17
N TYR A 204 1.93 15.41 -20.01
CA TYR A 204 3.03 15.43 -20.98
C TYR A 204 3.75 14.08 -21.07
N LEU A 205 4.01 13.44 -19.93
CA LEU A 205 4.61 12.10 -19.89
C LEU A 205 3.69 11.00 -20.43
N GLY A 206 2.38 11.19 -20.31
CA GLY A 206 1.35 10.23 -20.73
C GLY A 206 1.30 10.00 -22.22
N GLN A 207 1.68 10.99 -23.03
CA GLN A 207 1.68 10.88 -24.50
C GLN A 207 2.62 9.78 -25.02
N TRP A 208 3.59 9.35 -24.21
CA TRP A 208 4.63 8.38 -24.59
C TRP A 208 4.32 6.95 -24.14
N ILE A 209 3.23 6.73 -23.41
CA ILE A 209 2.91 5.43 -22.80
C ILE A 209 1.72 4.79 -23.52
N PRO A 210 1.82 3.55 -24.02
CA PRO A 210 0.71 2.90 -24.70
C PRO A 210 -0.47 2.66 -23.73
N PRO A 211 -1.72 2.78 -24.19
CA PRO A 211 -2.87 2.59 -23.33
C PRO A 211 -2.93 1.16 -22.77
N PRO A 212 -3.34 0.99 -21.51
CA PRO A 212 -3.44 -0.32 -20.90
C PRO A 212 -4.52 -1.16 -21.58
N LEU A 213 -4.21 -2.43 -21.86
CA LEU A 213 -5.18 -3.42 -22.36
C LEU A 213 -6.34 -3.57 -21.36
N LEU A 214 -7.55 -3.32 -21.85
CA LEU A 214 -8.78 -3.25 -21.06
C LEU A 214 -9.29 -4.65 -20.71
N ALA A 215 -8.66 -5.33 -19.74
CA ALA A 215 -9.20 -6.58 -19.21
C ALA A 215 -10.21 -6.27 -18.08
N GLN A 216 -11.46 -5.96 -18.45
CA GLN A 216 -12.59 -5.99 -17.51
C GLN A 216 -13.02 -7.45 -17.28
N ASN A 217 -12.30 -8.17 -16.43
CA ASN A 217 -12.69 -9.54 -16.09
C ASN A 217 -13.58 -9.55 -14.84
N LEU A 218 -14.83 -10.00 -14.99
CA LEU A 218 -15.76 -10.36 -13.89
C LEU A 218 -15.13 -11.35 -12.89
N TYR A 219 -14.15 -12.15 -13.34
CA TYR A 219 -13.41 -13.11 -12.53
C TYR A 219 -12.26 -12.52 -11.71
N PHE A 220 -11.99 -11.21 -11.82
CA PHE A 220 -10.89 -10.55 -11.13
C PHE A 220 -10.87 -10.85 -9.63
N ASN A 221 -12.03 -10.70 -8.99
CA ASN A 221 -12.10 -10.81 -7.53
C ASN A 221 -11.82 -12.23 -7.03
N TYR A 222 -12.37 -13.24 -7.70
CA TYR A 222 -12.11 -14.63 -7.35
C TYR A 222 -10.64 -15.00 -7.54
N TRP A 223 -10.04 -14.52 -8.64
CA TRP A 223 -8.66 -14.81 -8.96
C TRP A 223 -7.69 -14.12 -7.99
N SER A 224 -7.97 -12.86 -7.62
CA SER A 224 -7.17 -12.13 -6.64
C SER A 224 -7.24 -12.74 -5.24
N TRP A 225 -8.41 -13.23 -4.80
CA TRP A 225 -8.55 -13.95 -3.54
C TRP A 225 -7.84 -15.29 -3.55
N THR A 226 -7.96 -16.06 -4.63
CA THR A 226 -7.24 -17.33 -4.79
C THR A 226 -5.73 -17.11 -4.71
N TRP A 227 -5.24 -16.06 -5.35
CA TRP A 227 -3.83 -15.69 -5.28
C TRP A 227 -3.38 -15.23 -3.89
N LEU A 228 -4.21 -14.49 -3.15
CA LEU A 228 -3.92 -14.13 -1.76
C LEU A 228 -3.78 -15.37 -0.86
N ILE A 229 -4.68 -16.34 -1.02
CA ILE A 229 -4.63 -17.61 -0.29
C ILE A 229 -3.34 -18.36 -0.63
N PHE A 230 -2.97 -18.41 -1.91
CA PHE A 230 -1.71 -18.99 -2.35
C PHE A 230 -0.49 -18.29 -1.72
N LEU A 231 -0.43 -16.96 -1.76
CA LEU A 231 0.65 -16.19 -1.13
C LEU A 231 0.76 -16.44 0.37
N PHE A 232 -0.39 -16.56 1.06
CA PHE A 232 -0.42 -16.91 2.47
C PHE A 232 0.16 -18.31 2.70
N GLY A 233 -0.25 -19.30 1.91
CA GLY A 233 0.28 -20.66 1.99
C GLY A 233 1.80 -20.71 1.80
N VAL A 234 2.32 -19.99 0.80
CA VAL A 234 3.77 -19.87 0.57
C VAL A 234 4.49 -19.22 1.75
N SER A 235 3.96 -18.11 2.28
CA SER A 235 4.56 -17.41 3.42
C SER A 235 4.57 -18.27 4.68
N PHE A 236 3.48 -19.00 4.95
CA PHE A 236 3.34 -19.89 6.09
C PHE A 236 4.28 -21.09 5.99
N LEU A 237 4.32 -21.78 4.83
CA LEU A 237 5.24 -22.90 4.60
C LEU A 237 6.71 -22.46 4.75
N TRP A 238 7.04 -21.26 4.29
CA TRP A 238 8.37 -20.68 4.44
C TRP A 238 8.75 -20.46 5.92
N GLU A 239 7.83 -19.94 6.73
CA GLU A 239 8.06 -19.77 8.16
C GLU A 239 8.24 -21.13 8.87
N VAL A 240 7.38 -22.11 8.58
CA VAL A 240 7.43 -23.45 9.19
C VAL A 240 8.73 -24.17 8.82
N THR A 241 9.13 -24.12 7.56
CA THR A 241 10.36 -24.79 7.09
C THR A 241 11.63 -24.17 7.67
N ASN A 242 11.66 -22.85 7.88
CA ASN A 242 12.81 -22.19 8.51
C ASN A 242 12.87 -22.38 10.03
N LEU A 243 11.73 -22.45 10.72
CA LEU A 243 11.70 -22.81 12.14
C LEU A 243 12.34 -24.18 12.37
N ARG A 244 12.07 -25.16 11.50
CA ARG A 244 12.69 -26.50 11.55
C ARG A 244 14.21 -26.51 11.29
N ARG A 245 14.77 -25.48 10.66
CA ARG A 245 16.22 -25.39 10.41
C ARG A 245 16.97 -24.65 11.52
N ALA A 246 16.26 -23.98 12.41
CA ALA A 246 16.83 -23.20 13.51
C ALA A 246 16.86 -23.97 14.85
N CYS A 247 16.15 -25.10 14.93
CA CYS A 247 16.24 -26.09 16.01
C CYS A 247 17.19 -27.22 15.61
#